data_AF-L7XV88-F1
#
_entry.id   AF-L7XV88-F1
#
_cell.length_a   1.000
_cell.length_b   1.000
_cell.length_c   1.000
_cell.angle_alpha   90.00
_cell.angle_beta   90.00
_cell.angle_gamma   90.00
#
_symmetry.space_group_name_H-M   'P 1'
#
loop_
_entity.id
_entity.type
_entity.pdbx_description
1 polymer ?
#
loop_
_entity_poly.entity_id
_entity_poly.type
_entity_poly.pdbx_seq_one_letter_code
_entity_poly.pdbx_strand_id
1 'polypeptide(L)'
;NLNWKETQEVGSVIEKELGIPFAIDNDANVAALGERWVGAGENNPDVVFMTLGTGVGGGIIADGNLIHGVAGAGGEIGHMIVEPENGFTCTCGSHGCLETVASATGVVKVARLLAEAYEGDSAIKAAIDNGEGVTSKDIFIAAEAGDSFADSVVEKVGYYLGLASA
;
A
#
# COMPACT_ATOMS: atom_id res chain seq x y z
N ASN A 1 3.98 0.16 -13.48
CA ASN A 1 5.47 0.24 -13.44
C ASN A 1 6.17 -0.60 -14.52
N LEU A 2 5.51 -1.51 -15.24
CA LEU A 2 6.14 -2.42 -16.23
C LEU A 2 6.24 -1.88 -17.67
N ASN A 3 5.70 -0.68 -17.96
CA ASN A 3 5.61 -0.10 -19.31
C ASN A 3 4.86 -0.95 -20.35
N TRP A 4 3.99 -1.86 -19.91
CA TRP A 4 3.08 -2.61 -20.78
C TRP A 4 1.90 -1.73 -21.18
N LYS A 5 1.83 -1.37 -22.46
CA LYS A 5 0.77 -0.52 -23.03
C LYS A 5 -0.34 -1.29 -23.73
N GLU A 6 -0.06 -2.55 -24.06
CA GLU A 6 -0.97 -3.47 -24.74
C GLU A 6 -1.06 -4.76 -23.92
N THR A 7 -2.11 -5.56 -24.16
CA THR A 7 -2.27 -6.86 -23.52
C THR A 7 -1.03 -7.74 -23.76
N GLN A 8 -0.53 -8.34 -22.68
CA GLN A 8 0.58 -9.29 -22.72
C GLN A 8 0.06 -10.70 -22.49
N GLU A 9 0.31 -11.59 -23.44
CA GLU A 9 -0.10 -13.00 -23.41
C GLU A 9 0.86 -13.86 -22.55
N VAL A 10 1.15 -13.39 -21.32
CA VAL A 10 2.21 -13.97 -20.46
C VAL A 10 1.99 -15.46 -20.22
N GLY A 11 0.75 -15.84 -19.90
CA GLY A 11 0.43 -17.23 -19.55
C GLY A 11 0.67 -18.20 -20.70
N SER A 12 0.13 -17.88 -21.89
CA SER A 12 0.24 -18.77 -23.05
C SER A 12 1.67 -18.88 -23.58
N VAL A 13 2.46 -17.79 -23.51
CA VAL A 13 3.87 -17.81 -23.88
C VAL A 13 4.67 -18.72 -22.94
N ILE A 14 4.52 -18.57 -21.62
CA ILE A 14 5.27 -19.36 -20.64
C ILE A 14 4.87 -20.84 -20.69
N GLU A 15 3.58 -21.14 -20.75
CA GLU A 15 3.06 -22.51 -20.82
C GLU A 15 3.58 -23.25 -22.07
N LYS A 16 3.60 -22.58 -23.23
CA LYS A 16 4.12 -23.14 -24.48
C LYS A 16 5.61 -23.48 -24.39
N GLU A 17 6.42 -22.57 -23.82
CA GLU A 17 7.87 -22.75 -23.75
C GLU A 17 8.28 -23.80 -22.70
N LEU A 18 7.54 -23.90 -21.59
CA LEU A 18 7.86 -24.84 -20.51
C LEU A 18 7.16 -26.19 -20.63
N GLY A 19 6.06 -26.28 -21.40
CA GLY A 19 5.30 -27.52 -21.58
C GLY A 19 4.59 -28.01 -20.32
N ILE A 20 4.32 -27.11 -19.36
CA ILE A 20 3.62 -27.41 -18.10
C ILE A 20 2.51 -26.38 -17.86
N PRO A 21 1.42 -26.76 -17.16
CA PRO A 21 0.34 -25.82 -16.83
C PRO A 21 0.87 -24.60 -16.08
N PHE A 22 0.36 -23.42 -16.44
CA PHE A 22 0.78 -22.15 -15.86
C PHE A 22 -0.44 -21.28 -15.49
N ALA A 23 -0.34 -20.58 -14.36
CA ALA A 23 -1.33 -19.60 -13.91
C ALA A 23 -0.63 -18.30 -13.49
N ILE A 24 -1.30 -17.18 -13.71
CA ILE A 24 -0.84 -15.84 -13.33
C ILE A 24 -2.00 -15.05 -12.74
N ASP A 25 -1.70 -14.24 -11.74
CA ASP A 25 -2.63 -13.32 -11.11
C ASP A 25 -1.86 -12.05 -10.67
N ASN A 26 -2.58 -11.05 -10.16
CA ASN A 26 -2.01 -9.86 -9.55
C ASN A 26 -1.12 -10.24 -8.34
N ASP A 27 -0.04 -9.49 -8.12
CA ASP A 27 0.95 -9.77 -7.07
C ASP A 27 0.36 -9.74 -5.64
N ALA A 28 -0.46 -8.73 -5.32
CA ALA A 28 -1.15 -8.62 -4.04
C ALA A 28 -2.23 -9.71 -3.87
N ASN A 29 -2.90 -10.10 -4.96
CA ASN A 29 -3.83 -11.24 -4.96
C ASN A 29 -3.12 -12.56 -4.60
N VAL A 30 -1.99 -12.86 -5.23
CA VAL A 30 -1.24 -14.10 -4.94
C VAL A 30 -0.63 -14.04 -3.53
N ALA A 31 -0.18 -12.88 -3.07
CA ALA A 31 0.25 -12.69 -1.69
C ALA A 31 -0.91 -12.96 -0.69
N ALA A 32 -2.13 -12.50 -1.00
CA ALA A 32 -3.32 -12.80 -0.19
C ALA A 32 -3.63 -14.30 -0.13
N LEU A 33 -3.48 -15.03 -1.24
CA LEU A 33 -3.61 -16.49 -1.26
C LEU A 33 -2.54 -17.16 -0.39
N GLY A 34 -1.30 -16.66 -0.40
CA GLY A 34 -0.22 -17.15 0.46
C GLY A 34 -0.52 -16.94 1.95
N GLU A 35 -0.90 -15.72 2.33
CA GLU A 35 -1.28 -15.39 3.72
C GLU A 35 -2.50 -16.18 4.18
N ARG A 36 -3.50 -16.36 3.31
CA ARG A 36 -4.61 -17.26 3.59
C ARG A 36 -4.13 -18.68 3.80
N TRP A 37 -3.25 -19.22 2.96
CA TRP A 37 -2.94 -20.63 2.97
C TRP A 37 -2.04 -21.05 4.14
N VAL A 38 -0.95 -20.32 4.35
CA VAL A 38 0.11 -20.70 5.31
C VAL A 38 0.50 -19.59 6.27
N GLY A 39 -0.15 -18.43 6.17
CA GLY A 39 0.14 -17.24 6.98
C GLY A 39 -0.99 -16.86 7.92
N ALA A 40 -1.16 -15.55 8.13
CA ALA A 40 -2.07 -14.99 9.12
C ALA A 40 -3.56 -15.22 8.81
N GLY A 41 -3.89 -15.63 7.58
CA GLY A 41 -5.28 -15.89 7.18
C GLY A 41 -5.78 -17.30 7.55
N GLU A 42 -4.90 -18.22 8.00
CA GLU A 42 -5.27 -19.51 8.60
C GLU A 42 -6.37 -20.32 7.87
N ASN A 43 -6.27 -20.38 6.54
CA ASN A 43 -7.24 -21.00 5.62
C ASN A 43 -8.68 -20.45 5.71
N ASN A 44 -8.90 -19.30 6.34
CA ASN A 44 -10.23 -18.70 6.46
C ASN A 44 -10.84 -18.44 5.05
N PRO A 45 -12.14 -18.71 4.84
CA PRO A 45 -12.80 -18.42 3.57
C PRO A 45 -12.93 -16.92 3.26
N ASP A 46 -12.84 -16.06 4.28
CA ASP A 46 -13.03 -14.62 4.15
C ASP A 46 -11.80 -13.89 4.70
N VAL A 47 -10.97 -13.36 3.80
CA VAL A 47 -9.71 -12.68 4.15
C VAL A 47 -9.55 -11.45 3.29
N VAL A 48 -9.27 -10.31 3.93
CA VAL A 48 -8.80 -9.10 3.26
C VAL A 48 -7.33 -8.92 3.59
N PHE A 49 -6.51 -8.85 2.55
CA PHE A 49 -5.08 -8.63 2.64
C PHE A 49 -4.75 -7.24 2.09
N MET A 50 -3.87 -6.51 2.78
CA MET A 50 -3.33 -5.23 2.35
C MET A 50 -1.81 -5.28 2.46
N THR A 51 -1.12 -4.96 1.37
CA THR A 51 0.35 -4.87 1.34
C THR A 51 0.78 -3.43 1.27
N LEU A 52 1.70 -3.04 2.16
CA LEU A 52 2.27 -1.70 2.25
C LEU A 52 3.74 -1.75 1.83
N GLY A 53 4.07 -1.11 0.72
CA GLY A 53 5.44 -1.11 0.17
C GLY A 53 5.68 0.12 -0.68
N THR A 54 6.26 -0.07 -1.88
CA THR A 54 6.40 1.03 -2.86
C THR A 54 5.04 1.68 -3.17
N GLY A 55 4.00 0.85 -3.26
CA GLY A 55 2.60 1.25 -3.36
C GLY A 55 1.76 0.61 -2.25
N VAL A 56 0.44 0.67 -2.40
CA VAL A 56 -0.51 -0.07 -1.55
C VAL A 56 -1.32 -1.02 -2.43
N GLY A 57 -1.14 -2.32 -2.22
CA GLY A 57 -1.89 -3.37 -2.92
C GLY A 57 -2.90 -4.05 -2.01
N GLY A 58 -3.83 -4.78 -2.60
CA GLY A 58 -4.81 -5.56 -1.84
C GLY A 58 -5.20 -6.85 -2.54
N GLY A 59 -5.71 -7.79 -1.74
CA GLY A 59 -6.34 -9.02 -2.21
C GLY A 59 -7.54 -9.34 -1.33
N ILE A 60 -8.66 -9.69 -1.95
CA ILE A 60 -9.92 -9.98 -1.25
C ILE A 60 -10.30 -11.42 -1.57
N ILE A 61 -10.48 -12.22 -0.53
CA ILE A 61 -11.00 -13.58 -0.62
C ILE A 61 -12.31 -13.59 0.14
N ALA A 62 -13.38 -14.05 -0.52
CA ALA A 62 -14.71 -14.16 0.07
C ALA A 62 -15.35 -15.49 -0.34
N ASP A 63 -16.01 -16.17 0.61
CA ASP A 63 -16.55 -17.52 0.41
C ASP A 63 -15.50 -18.50 -0.18
N GLY A 64 -14.25 -18.34 0.24
CA GLY A 64 -13.10 -19.14 -0.22
C GLY A 64 -12.57 -18.81 -1.62
N ASN A 65 -13.17 -17.83 -2.32
CA ASN A 65 -12.81 -17.45 -3.68
C ASN A 65 -12.10 -16.09 -3.70
N LEU A 66 -10.99 -16.01 -4.43
CA LEU A 66 -10.32 -14.74 -4.70
C LEU A 66 -11.19 -13.88 -5.62
N ILE A 67 -11.35 -12.60 -5.27
CA ILE A 67 -12.23 -11.66 -5.97
C ILE A 67 -11.44 -10.83 -6.98
N HIS A 68 -11.63 -11.11 -8.27
CA HIS A 68 -11.01 -10.36 -9.36
C HIS A 68 -11.81 -9.14 -9.82
N GLY A 69 -13.13 -9.15 -9.64
CA GLY A 69 -14.03 -8.15 -10.23
C GLY A 69 -14.12 -8.25 -11.77
N VAL A 70 -15.00 -7.44 -12.38
CA VAL A 70 -15.32 -7.54 -13.83
C VAL A 70 -14.14 -7.24 -14.75
N ALA A 71 -13.17 -6.44 -14.27
CA ALA A 71 -12.03 -5.98 -15.05
C ALA A 71 -10.68 -6.40 -14.42
N GLY A 72 -10.67 -7.34 -13.47
CA GLY A 72 -9.44 -7.76 -12.78
C GLY A 72 -8.92 -6.78 -11.72
N ALA A 73 -9.74 -5.81 -11.30
CA ALA A 73 -9.39 -4.74 -10.36
C ALA A 73 -10.13 -4.84 -9.00
N GLY A 74 -10.61 -6.03 -8.63
CA GLY A 74 -11.46 -6.24 -7.46
C GLY A 74 -10.79 -5.98 -6.10
N GLY A 75 -9.45 -6.02 -6.05
CA GLY A 75 -8.64 -5.84 -4.84
C GLY A 75 -7.85 -4.53 -4.78
N GLU A 76 -8.16 -3.54 -5.61
CA GLU A 76 -7.41 -2.26 -5.72
C GLU A 76 -7.66 -1.29 -4.54
N ILE A 77 -7.49 -1.80 -3.31
CA ILE A 77 -7.74 -1.13 -2.03
C ILE A 77 -6.86 0.12 -1.87
N GLY A 78 -5.64 0.11 -2.43
CA GLY A 78 -4.75 1.27 -2.42
C GLY A 78 -5.33 2.51 -3.11
N HIS A 79 -6.32 2.35 -3.97
CA HIS A 79 -6.96 3.45 -4.69
C HIS A 79 -8.27 3.94 -4.07
N MET A 80 -8.70 3.39 -2.94
CA MET A 80 -9.83 3.93 -2.19
C MET A 80 -9.53 5.35 -1.71
N ILE A 81 -10.52 6.24 -1.83
CA ILE A 81 -10.39 7.65 -1.41
C ILE A 81 -10.57 7.72 0.10
N VAL A 82 -9.50 8.09 0.81
CA VAL A 82 -9.47 8.27 2.28
C VAL A 82 -9.31 9.74 2.69
N GLU A 83 -8.97 10.61 1.73
CA GLU A 83 -8.86 12.06 1.92
C GLU A 83 -9.55 12.79 0.74
N PRO A 84 -10.86 13.02 0.79
CA PRO A 84 -11.63 13.52 -0.34
C PRO A 84 -11.43 15.02 -0.61
N GLU A 85 -11.08 15.81 0.39
CA GLU A 85 -11.04 17.28 0.25
C GLU A 85 -9.64 17.77 -0.13
N ASN A 86 -8.61 17.38 0.63
CA ASN A 86 -7.25 17.90 0.49
C ASN A 86 -6.23 16.80 0.19
N GLY A 87 -6.67 15.78 -0.55
CA GLY A 87 -5.88 14.58 -0.82
C GLY A 87 -4.74 14.84 -1.80
N PHE A 88 -3.61 14.15 -1.61
CA PHE A 88 -2.52 14.17 -2.58
C PHE A 88 -2.96 13.57 -3.92
N THR A 89 -2.39 14.08 -5.02
CA THR A 89 -2.56 13.48 -6.35
C THR A 89 -2.00 12.06 -6.38
N CYS A 90 -2.78 11.14 -6.93
CA CYS A 90 -2.38 9.75 -7.16
C CYS A 90 -2.00 9.53 -8.62
N THR A 91 -1.06 8.62 -8.88
CA THR A 91 -0.64 8.25 -10.24
C THR A 91 -1.72 7.53 -11.04
N CYS A 92 -2.77 7.02 -10.39
CA CYS A 92 -3.94 6.47 -11.08
C CYS A 92 -4.81 7.54 -11.77
N GLY A 93 -4.55 8.84 -11.50
CA GLY A 93 -5.29 9.97 -12.05
C GLY A 93 -6.31 10.60 -11.09
N SER A 94 -6.57 9.98 -9.94
CA SER A 94 -7.43 10.51 -8.87
C SER A 94 -6.65 11.33 -7.83
N HIS A 95 -7.32 11.76 -6.75
CA HIS A 95 -6.73 12.36 -5.56
C HIS A 95 -7.21 11.66 -4.28
N GLY A 96 -6.40 11.71 -3.22
CA GLY A 96 -6.79 11.23 -1.89
C GLY A 96 -6.81 9.72 -1.71
N CYS A 97 -6.19 8.97 -2.64
CA CYS A 97 -6.08 7.52 -2.54
C CYS A 97 -5.26 7.10 -1.30
N LEU A 98 -5.63 5.99 -0.66
CA LEU A 98 -4.91 5.41 0.48
C LEU A 98 -3.41 5.23 0.21
N GLU A 99 -3.03 4.82 -1.00
CA GLU A 99 -1.63 4.68 -1.41
C GLU A 99 -0.81 5.96 -1.21
N THR A 100 -1.44 7.13 -1.41
CA THR A 100 -0.76 8.42 -1.33
C THR A 100 -0.36 8.81 0.09
N VAL A 101 -0.91 8.13 1.09
CA VAL A 101 -0.66 8.38 2.52
C VAL A 101 -0.07 7.18 3.26
N ALA A 102 -0.27 5.95 2.76
CA ALA A 102 0.14 4.73 3.45
C ALA A 102 1.25 3.91 2.75
N SER A 103 1.62 4.22 1.51
CA SER A 103 2.82 3.63 0.89
C SER A 103 4.10 4.17 1.55
N ALA A 104 5.25 3.53 1.30
CA ALA A 104 6.54 4.01 1.80
C ALA A 104 6.82 5.48 1.44
N THR A 105 6.45 5.89 0.22
CA THR A 105 6.55 7.31 -0.19
C THR A 105 5.40 8.16 0.35
N GLY A 106 4.21 7.58 0.56
CA GLY A 106 3.05 8.23 1.15
C GLY A 106 3.29 8.65 2.61
N VAL A 107 3.89 7.78 3.42
CA VAL A 107 4.26 8.08 4.81
C VAL A 107 5.19 9.31 4.87
N VAL A 108 6.15 9.40 3.95
CA VAL A 108 7.06 10.56 3.86
C VAL A 108 6.31 11.83 3.41
N LYS A 109 5.31 11.73 2.53
CA LYS A 109 4.44 12.87 2.16
C LYS A 109 3.64 13.37 3.37
N VAL A 110 3.07 12.45 4.16
CA VAL A 110 2.36 12.81 5.39
C VAL A 110 3.31 13.49 6.39
N ALA A 111 4.52 12.96 6.57
CA ALA A 111 5.53 13.59 7.42
C ALA A 111 5.85 15.02 6.97
N ARG A 112 6.10 15.23 5.67
CA ARG A 112 6.37 16.57 5.14
C ARG A 112 5.22 17.54 5.37
N LEU A 113 3.99 17.10 5.17
CA LEU A 113 2.80 17.92 5.44
C LEU A 113 2.71 18.32 6.92
N LEU A 114 2.92 17.37 7.84
CA LEU A 114 2.86 17.65 9.28
C LEU A 114 4.05 18.49 9.78
N ALA A 115 5.22 18.39 9.13
CA ALA A 115 6.41 19.16 9.49
C ALA A 115 6.20 20.67 9.38
N GLU A 116 5.30 21.13 8.50
CA GLU A 116 4.98 22.55 8.28
C GLU A 116 4.34 23.21 9.51
N ALA A 117 3.62 22.44 10.33
CA ALA A 117 2.90 22.94 11.50
C ALA A 117 3.48 22.47 12.85
N TYR A 118 4.51 21.63 12.84
CA TYR A 118 5.12 21.10 14.06
C TYR A 118 6.20 22.04 14.60
N GLU A 119 6.07 22.47 15.85
CA GLU A 119 6.98 23.43 16.50
C GLU A 119 8.00 22.77 17.46
N GLY A 120 7.94 21.44 17.65
CA GLY A 120 8.85 20.73 18.55
C GLY A 120 10.17 20.30 17.90
N ASP A 121 11.05 19.74 18.73
CA ASP A 121 12.29 19.12 18.27
C ASP A 121 12.04 17.68 17.78
N SER A 122 12.59 17.34 16.61
CA SER A 122 12.60 15.99 16.07
C SER A 122 13.72 15.85 15.05
N ALA A 123 14.43 14.72 15.08
CA ALA A 123 15.46 14.43 14.09
C ALA A 123 14.88 14.20 12.69
N ILE A 124 13.70 13.57 12.60
CA ILE A 124 12.97 13.37 11.35
C ILE A 124 12.52 14.71 10.78
N LYS A 125 11.94 15.59 11.60
CA LYS A 125 11.57 16.93 11.15
C LYS A 125 12.80 17.71 10.65
N ALA A 126 13.88 17.73 11.42
CA ALA A 126 15.09 18.44 11.04
C ALA A 126 15.67 17.93 9.71
N ALA A 127 15.69 16.61 9.50
CA ALA A 127 16.10 16.01 8.23
C ALA A 127 15.19 16.43 7.07
N ILE A 128 13.87 16.45 7.27
CA ILE A 128 12.90 16.95 6.28
C ILE A 128 13.17 18.42 5.93
N ASP A 129 13.30 19.28 6.94
CA ASP A 129 13.51 20.72 6.76
C ASP A 129 14.84 21.03 6.06
N ASN A 130 15.88 20.22 6.32
CA ASN A 130 17.18 20.32 5.66
C ASN A 130 17.20 19.72 4.25
N GLY A 131 16.10 19.11 3.78
CA GLY A 131 16.02 18.46 2.48
C GLY A 131 16.78 17.13 2.39
N GLU A 132 17.06 16.51 3.54
CA GLU A 132 17.71 15.21 3.63
C GLU A 132 16.76 14.07 3.23
N GLY A 133 17.33 12.91 2.88
CA GLY A 133 16.56 11.73 2.54
C GLY A 133 15.99 11.07 3.79
N VAL A 134 14.66 11.08 3.93
CA VAL A 134 13.93 10.37 4.99
C VAL A 134 13.10 9.26 4.37
N THR A 135 13.17 8.07 4.97
CA THR A 135 12.35 6.90 4.57
C THR A 135 11.21 6.65 5.56
N SER A 136 10.19 5.88 5.14
CA SER A 136 9.16 5.41 6.07
C SER A 136 9.77 4.64 7.24
N LYS A 137 10.79 3.82 6.99
CA LYS A 137 11.49 3.06 8.03
C LYS A 137 12.09 3.97 9.10
N ASP A 138 12.75 5.06 8.71
CA ASP A 138 13.35 6.01 9.66
C ASP A 138 12.28 6.64 10.55
N ILE A 139 11.12 6.98 9.98
CA ILE A 139 9.97 7.52 10.72
C ILE A 139 9.46 6.50 11.75
N PHE A 140 9.22 5.25 11.36
CA PHE A 140 8.74 4.22 12.30
C PHE A 140 9.76 3.91 13.41
N ILE A 141 11.07 3.88 13.08
CA ILE A 141 12.13 3.70 14.09
C ILE A 141 12.17 4.89 15.06
N ALA A 142 12.02 6.11 14.57
CA ALA A 142 12.00 7.30 15.43
C ALA A 142 10.77 7.30 16.35
N ALA A 143 9.59 6.91 15.83
CA ALA A 143 8.37 6.76 16.62
C ALA A 143 8.54 5.70 17.73
N GLU A 144 9.11 4.53 17.39
CA GLU A 144 9.42 3.47 18.38
C GLU A 144 10.41 3.96 19.46
N ALA A 145 11.34 4.84 19.09
CA ALA A 145 12.26 5.48 20.02
C ALA A 145 11.65 6.64 20.84
N GLY A 146 10.36 6.98 20.62
CA GLY A 146 9.63 8.00 21.37
C GLY A 146 9.70 9.42 20.78
N ASP A 147 10.10 9.59 19.52
CA ASP A 147 10.03 10.88 18.82
C ASP A 147 8.56 11.28 18.59
N SER A 148 8.10 12.33 19.26
CA SER A 148 6.69 12.76 19.24
C SER A 148 6.22 13.24 17.86
N PHE A 149 7.11 13.79 17.02
CA PHE A 149 6.74 14.15 15.66
C PHE A 149 6.51 12.89 14.84
N ALA A 150 7.45 11.95 14.88
CA ALA A 150 7.34 10.70 14.15
C ALA A 150 6.10 9.89 14.59
N ASP A 151 5.80 9.89 15.89
CA ASP A 151 4.59 9.26 16.44
C ASP A 151 3.33 9.88 15.84
N SER A 152 3.23 11.22 15.76
CA SER A 152 2.09 11.88 15.12
C SER A 152 1.92 11.53 13.63
N VAL A 153 3.03 11.26 12.91
CA VAL A 153 2.99 10.76 11.53
C VAL A 153 2.41 9.35 11.51
N VAL A 154 2.89 8.46 12.37
CA VAL A 154 2.42 7.07 12.47
C VAL A 154 0.94 7.03 12.84
N GLU A 155 0.50 7.85 13.80
CA GLU A 155 -0.92 8.00 14.16
C GLU A 155 -1.77 8.45 12.96
N LYS A 156 -1.30 9.46 12.21
CA LYS A 156 -2.03 9.95 11.03
C LYS A 156 -2.13 8.91 9.91
N VAL A 157 -1.07 8.14 9.68
CA VAL A 157 -1.09 7.02 8.73
C VAL A 157 -2.02 5.91 9.23
N GLY A 158 -1.95 5.58 10.53
CA GLY A 158 -2.82 4.61 11.20
C GLY A 158 -4.30 4.99 11.11
N TYR A 159 -4.63 6.28 11.22
CA TYR A 159 -5.99 6.79 11.00
C TYR A 159 -6.49 6.45 9.59
N TYR A 160 -5.70 6.71 8.55
CA TYR A 160 -6.12 6.42 7.17
C TYR A 160 -6.24 4.91 6.90
N LEU A 161 -5.33 4.11 7.44
CA LEU A 161 -5.42 2.65 7.39
C LEU A 161 -6.67 2.13 8.10
N GLY A 162 -6.97 2.67 9.28
CA GLY A 162 -8.17 2.36 10.05
C GLY A 162 -9.44 2.73 9.30
N LEU A 163 -9.52 3.94 8.74
CA LEU A 163 -10.66 4.39 7.94
C LEU A 163 -10.91 3.47 6.72
N ALA A 164 -9.85 2.99 6.08
CA ALA A 164 -9.93 2.10 4.93
C ALA A 164 -10.32 0.64 5.28
N SER A 165 -10.12 0.22 6.53
CA SER A 165 -10.29 -1.18 6.96
C SER A 165 -11.42 -1.42 7.97
N ALA A 166 -12.07 -0.36 8.47
CA ALA A 166 -13.15 -0.41 9.45
C ALA A 166 -14.52 -0.82 8.89
#